data_AF-K3V6I2-F1
#
_entry.id   AF-K3V6I2-F1
#
_cell.length_a   1.000
_cell.length_b   1.000
_cell.length_c   1.000
_cell.angle_alpha   90.00
_cell.angle_beta   90.00
_cell.angle_gamma   90.00
#
_symmetry.space_group_name_H-M   'P 1'
#
loop_
_entity.id
_entity.type
_entity.pdbx_description
1 polymer ?
#
loop_
_entity_poly.entity_id
_entity_poly.type
_entity_poly.pdbx_seq_one_letter_code
_entity_poly.pdbx_strand_id
1 'polypeptide(L)'
;MPTSKKSSDKTSSASVARDFNNALTGTLGFEAMRFTANYARIAKAELQSCDYDDLMIAAKDAGKLLPETFNPATDEWPTDAEVINKNIEEKLKDFDKLAGGFKKFVENAHAAMIVANRQQ
;
A
#
# COMPACT_ATOMS: atom_id res chain seq x y z
N MET A 1 -38.22 -36.99 32.11
CA MET A 1 -37.15 -36.12 31.60
C MET A 1 -36.21 -36.92 30.72
N PRO A 2 -35.84 -36.41 29.54
CA PRO A 2 -34.50 -36.57 29.00
C PRO A 2 -33.83 -35.21 28.78
N THR A 3 -32.55 -35.17 29.11
CA THR A 3 -31.63 -34.04 29.06
C THR A 3 -31.01 -33.82 27.69
N SER A 4 -30.54 -32.57 27.45
CA SER A 4 -29.41 -32.20 26.56
C SER A 4 -29.75 -32.10 25.05
N LYS A 5 -29.32 -31.09 24.28
CA LYS A 5 -28.13 -30.24 24.36
C LYS A 5 -28.40 -28.81 23.86
N LYS A 6 -27.80 -27.85 24.54
CA LYS A 6 -27.50 -26.50 24.05
C LYS A 6 -26.40 -26.61 22.99
N SER A 7 -26.65 -26.13 21.78
CA SER A 7 -25.59 -25.67 20.87
C SER A 7 -26.15 -24.54 20.02
N SER A 8 -26.28 -23.38 20.66
CA SER A 8 -26.41 -22.10 19.98
C SER A 8 -25.04 -21.78 19.37
N ASP A 9 -24.70 -22.43 18.26
CA ASP A 9 -23.63 -21.97 17.35
C ASP A 9 -24.17 -20.77 16.58
N LYS A 10 -24.37 -19.65 17.29
CA LYS A 10 -24.41 -18.34 16.66
C LYS A 10 -22.97 -17.89 16.57
N THR A 11 -22.29 -18.24 15.48
CA THR A 11 -21.10 -17.50 15.04
C THR A 11 -21.52 -16.04 14.98
N SER A 12 -21.16 -15.27 16.00
CA SER A 12 -21.67 -13.90 16.12
C SER A 12 -21.15 -13.11 14.92
N SER A 13 -21.95 -12.18 14.41
CA SER A 13 -21.55 -11.31 13.29
C SER A 13 -20.22 -10.60 13.58
N ALA A 14 -19.91 -10.33 14.85
CA ALA A 14 -18.62 -9.80 15.29
C ALA A 14 -17.46 -10.78 15.10
N SER A 15 -17.67 -12.10 15.26
CA SER A 15 -16.66 -13.12 14.96
C SER A 15 -16.38 -13.18 13.46
N VAL A 16 -17.45 -13.23 12.63
CA VAL A 16 -17.32 -13.25 11.17
C VAL A 16 -16.58 -12.01 10.65
N ALA A 17 -16.92 -10.82 11.17
CA ALA A 17 -16.26 -9.58 10.82
C ALA A 17 -14.77 -9.56 11.24
N ARG A 18 -14.43 -10.11 12.41
CA ARG A 18 -13.05 -10.24 12.88
C ARG A 18 -12.25 -11.20 12.00
N ASP A 19 -12.81 -12.36 11.69
CA ASP A 19 -12.14 -13.39 10.88
C ASP A 19 -11.91 -12.90 9.45
N PHE A 20 -12.89 -12.21 8.87
CA PHE A 20 -12.76 -11.55 7.58
C PHE A 20 -11.68 -10.45 7.59
N ASN A 21 -11.67 -9.59 8.62
CA ASN A 21 -10.66 -8.53 8.73
C ASN A 21 -9.25 -9.13 8.92
N ASN A 22 -9.11 -10.20 9.70
CA ASN A 22 -7.86 -10.91 9.88
C ASN A 22 -7.36 -11.52 8.56
N ALA A 23 -8.26 -12.14 7.78
CA ALA A 23 -7.94 -12.68 6.46
C ALA A 23 -7.52 -11.59 5.47
N LEU A 24 -8.19 -10.44 5.50
CA LEU A 24 -7.83 -9.28 4.69
C LEU A 24 -6.45 -8.73 5.08
N THR A 25 -6.16 -8.52 6.37
CA THR A 25 -4.84 -8.06 6.82
C THR A 25 -3.73 -9.09 6.54
N GLY A 26 -4.05 -10.38 6.54
CA GLY A 26 -3.11 -11.42 6.13
C GLY A 26 -2.85 -11.46 4.61
N THR A 27 -3.63 -10.74 3.82
CA THR A 27 -3.45 -10.67 2.37
C THR A 27 -2.53 -9.51 2.00
N LEU A 28 -1.28 -9.82 1.65
CA LEU A 28 -0.25 -8.82 1.31
C LEU A 28 -0.73 -7.78 0.27
N GLY A 29 -1.48 -8.21 -0.74
CA GLY A 29 -2.04 -7.31 -1.75
C GLY A 29 -3.07 -6.30 -1.19
N PHE A 30 -3.85 -6.69 -0.18
CA PHE A 30 -4.82 -5.79 0.45
C PHE A 30 -4.12 -4.72 1.30
N GLU A 31 -3.09 -5.08 2.06
CA GLU A 31 -2.32 -4.10 2.84
C GLU A 31 -1.59 -3.10 1.95
N ALA A 32 -0.99 -3.58 0.85
CA ALA A 32 -0.35 -2.76 -0.16
C ALA A 32 -1.34 -1.76 -0.77
N MET A 33 -2.50 -2.23 -1.25
CA MET A 33 -3.55 -1.36 -1.81
C MET A 33 -4.07 -0.35 -0.79
N ARG A 34 -4.30 -0.76 0.47
CA ARG A 34 -4.75 0.13 1.54
C ARG A 34 -3.74 1.22 1.83
N PHE A 35 -2.46 0.87 1.91
CA PHE A 35 -1.38 1.84 2.11
C PHE A 35 -1.34 2.86 0.97
N THR A 36 -1.28 2.37 -0.28
CA THR A 36 -1.21 3.20 -1.48
C THR A 36 -2.40 4.15 -1.58
N ALA A 37 -3.62 3.66 -1.36
CA ALA A 37 -4.83 4.48 -1.39
C ALA A 37 -4.83 5.55 -0.30
N ASN A 38 -4.42 5.21 0.93
CA ASN A 38 -4.38 6.17 2.02
C ASN A 38 -3.28 7.23 1.82
N TYR A 39 -2.10 6.83 1.33
CA TYR A 39 -1.01 7.75 1.03
C TYR A 39 -1.41 8.77 -0.03
N ALA A 40 -1.98 8.32 -1.16
CA ALA A 40 -2.47 9.20 -2.21
C ALA A 40 -3.58 10.14 -1.72
N ARG A 41 -4.49 9.65 -0.86
CA ARG A 41 -5.54 10.48 -0.26
C ARG A 41 -4.97 11.58 0.64
N ILE A 42 -3.99 11.25 1.49
CA ILE A 42 -3.32 12.24 2.36
C ILE A 42 -2.56 13.23 1.49
N ALA A 43 -1.80 12.77 0.50
CA ALA A 43 -1.05 13.64 -0.41
C ALA A 43 -1.97 14.64 -1.10
N LYS A 44 -3.12 14.20 -1.61
CA LYS A 44 -4.11 15.08 -2.24
C LYS A 44 -4.72 16.11 -1.29
N ALA A 45 -4.76 15.81 0.01
CA ALA A 45 -5.34 16.70 1.02
C ALA A 45 -4.31 17.71 1.56
N GLU A 46 -3.04 17.33 1.64
CA GLU A 46 -1.97 18.12 2.26
C GLU A 46 -1.17 18.94 1.21
N LEU A 47 -1.11 18.48 -0.04
CA LEU A 47 -0.33 19.12 -1.11
C LEU A 47 -1.18 20.03 -1.99
N GLN A 48 -0.55 21.05 -2.59
CA GLN A 48 -1.18 21.82 -3.67
C GLN A 48 -1.33 20.93 -4.92
N SER A 49 -2.27 21.26 -5.82
CA SER A 49 -2.54 20.44 -7.00
C SER A 49 -1.29 20.17 -7.85
N CYS A 50 -0.40 21.15 -8.02
CA CYS A 50 0.85 20.96 -8.76
C CYS A 50 1.82 20.00 -8.05
N ASP A 51 1.93 20.10 -6.73
CA ASP A 51 2.82 19.27 -5.93
C ASP A 51 2.32 17.82 -5.86
N TYR A 52 0.99 17.63 -5.87
CA TYR A 52 0.39 16.31 -5.98
C TYR A 52 0.66 15.65 -7.34
N ASP A 53 0.52 16.40 -8.43
CA ASP A 53 0.80 15.88 -9.78
C ASP A 53 2.28 15.51 -9.93
N ASP A 54 3.18 16.37 -9.46
CA ASP A 54 4.63 16.10 -9.37
C ASP A 54 4.93 14.80 -8.60
N LEU A 55 4.26 14.59 -7.46
CA LEU A 55 4.41 13.38 -6.66
C LEU A 55 3.96 12.13 -7.43
N MET A 56 2.83 12.19 -8.13
CA MET A 56 2.31 11.06 -8.92
C MET A 56 3.22 10.76 -10.12
N ILE A 57 3.77 11.79 -10.78
CA ILE A 57 4.73 11.63 -11.86
C ILE A 57 6.00 10.96 -11.34
N ALA A 58 6.56 11.46 -10.24
CA ALA A 58 7.75 10.88 -9.62
C ALA A 58 7.54 9.44 -9.20
N ALA A 59 6.36 9.10 -8.64
CA ALA A 59 6.04 7.72 -8.26
C ALA A 59 6.00 6.79 -9.48
N LYS A 60 5.41 7.26 -10.59
CA LYS A 60 5.36 6.52 -11.86
C LYS A 60 6.76 6.32 -12.42
N ASP A 61 7.60 7.36 -12.41
CA ASP A 61 8.95 7.28 -12.98
C ASP A 61 9.89 6.44 -12.12
N ALA A 62 9.82 6.54 -10.80
CA ALA A 62 10.51 5.62 -9.90
C ALA A 62 10.05 4.17 -10.10
N GLY A 63 8.74 3.92 -10.23
CA GLY A 63 8.18 2.60 -10.46
C GLY A 63 8.66 1.94 -11.77
N LYS A 64 8.80 2.71 -12.86
CA LYS A 64 9.33 2.18 -14.13
C LYS A 64 10.79 1.72 -14.06
N LEU A 65 11.55 2.29 -13.13
CA LEU A 65 12.96 1.91 -12.93
C LEU A 65 13.07 0.58 -12.16
N LEU A 66 12.02 0.17 -11.45
CA LEU A 66 11.99 -1.10 -10.74
C LEU A 66 11.79 -2.27 -11.73
N PRO A 67 12.62 -3.33 -11.65
CA PRO A 67 12.39 -4.56 -12.43
C PRO A 67 11.01 -5.18 -12.18
N GLU A 68 10.46 -5.90 -13.15
CA GLU A 68 9.20 -6.64 -12.96
C GLU A 68 9.30 -7.73 -11.88
N THR A 69 10.52 -8.24 -11.65
CA THR A 69 10.84 -9.23 -10.62
C THR A 69 11.25 -8.60 -9.29
N PHE A 70 11.19 -7.27 -9.18
CA PHE A 70 11.64 -6.54 -8.00
C PHE A 70 10.91 -7.01 -6.74
N ASN A 71 11.69 -7.34 -5.71
CA ASN A 71 11.22 -7.73 -4.41
C ASN A 71 11.71 -6.76 -3.34
N PRO A 72 10.83 -5.92 -2.74
CA PRO A 72 11.24 -4.94 -1.73
C PRO A 72 11.84 -5.54 -0.45
N ALA A 73 11.69 -6.86 -0.23
CA ALA A 73 12.30 -7.54 0.91
C ALA A 73 13.76 -7.95 0.70
N THR A 74 14.21 -8.07 -0.55
CA THR A 74 15.55 -8.61 -0.89
C THR A 74 16.35 -7.72 -1.81
N ASP A 75 15.68 -6.88 -2.59
CA ASP A 75 16.31 -6.14 -3.67
C ASP A 75 16.53 -4.68 -3.24
N GLU A 76 17.71 -4.17 -3.55
CA GLU A 76 17.99 -2.75 -3.41
C GLU A 76 17.35 -1.96 -4.55
N TRP A 77 16.97 -0.72 -4.26
CA TRP A 77 16.47 0.17 -5.29
C TRP A 77 17.58 0.56 -6.26
N PRO A 78 17.29 0.61 -7.57
CA PRO A 78 18.21 1.19 -8.55
C PRO A 78 18.60 2.62 -8.18
N THR A 79 19.86 3.00 -8.45
CA THR A 79 20.41 4.33 -8.11
C THR A 79 19.53 5.48 -8.59
N ASP A 80 19.01 5.40 -9.81
CA ASP A 80 18.16 6.46 -10.39
C ASP A 80 16.81 6.57 -9.65
N ALA A 81 16.25 5.45 -9.19
CA ALA A 81 15.04 5.44 -8.38
C ALA A 81 15.31 6.02 -6.98
N GLU A 82 16.48 5.74 -6.40
CA GLU A 82 16.90 6.33 -5.12
C GLU A 82 17.09 7.85 -5.21
N VAL A 83 17.57 8.37 -6.34
CA VAL A 83 17.66 9.82 -6.57
C VAL A 83 16.27 10.45 -6.57
N ILE A 84 15.31 9.84 -7.27
CA ILE A 84 13.91 10.31 -7.26
C ILE A 84 13.34 10.29 -5.84
N ASN A 85 13.54 9.18 -5.12
CA ASN A 85 13.11 9.03 -3.74
C ASN A 85 13.66 10.15 -2.85
N LYS A 86 14.97 10.40 -2.88
CA LYS A 86 15.61 11.48 -2.10
C LYS A 86 15.04 12.86 -2.43
N ASN A 87 14.84 13.16 -3.72
CA ASN A 87 14.29 14.45 -4.15
C ASN A 87 12.86 14.66 -3.65
N ILE A 88 12.03 13.61 -3.68
CA ILE A 88 10.65 13.69 -3.19
C ILE A 88 10.62 13.75 -1.67
N GLU A 89 11.42 12.96 -0.97
CA GLU A 89 11.49 12.99 0.49
C GLU A 89 11.96 14.35 1.01
N GLU A 90 12.87 15.03 0.32
CA GLU A 90 13.26 16.41 0.64
C GLU A 90 12.10 17.41 0.43
N LYS A 91 11.29 17.23 -0.62
CA LYS A 91 10.07 18.05 -0.83
C LYS A 91 9.01 17.78 0.22
N LEU A 92 8.92 16.54 0.71
CA LEU A 92 7.91 16.09 1.66
C LEU A 92 8.31 16.25 3.12
N LYS A 93 9.54 16.71 3.42
CA LYS A 93 10.10 16.75 4.78
C LYS A 93 9.26 17.52 5.80
N ASP A 94 8.50 18.51 5.35
CA ASP A 94 7.63 19.34 6.21
C ASP A 94 6.21 18.77 6.36
N PHE A 95 5.92 17.64 5.69
CA PHE A 95 4.65 16.94 5.71
C PHE A 95 4.78 15.62 6.48
N ASP A 96 4.68 15.68 7.82
CA ASP A 96 4.88 14.54 8.73
C ASP A 96 4.15 13.24 8.34
N LYS A 97 2.99 13.36 7.69
CA LYS A 97 2.16 12.21 7.28
C LYS A 97 2.60 11.56 5.97
N LEU A 98 3.48 12.21 5.22
CA LEU A 98 3.98 11.79 3.91
C LEU A 98 5.48 11.47 3.95
N ALA A 99 6.25 12.21 4.74
CA ALA A 99 7.68 11.99 4.93
C ALA A 99 8.00 10.55 5.35
N GLY A 100 9.00 9.97 4.69
CA GLY A 100 9.45 8.59 4.84
C GLY A 100 8.54 7.54 4.20
N GLY A 101 7.44 7.95 3.56
CA GLY A 101 6.44 7.04 3.00
C GLY A 101 6.55 6.82 1.49
N PHE A 102 7.32 7.64 0.77
CA PHE A 102 7.30 7.63 -0.70
C PHE A 102 7.84 6.32 -1.28
N LYS A 103 8.95 5.82 -0.75
CA LYS A 103 9.56 4.56 -1.20
C LYS A 103 8.56 3.40 -1.13
N LYS A 104 7.91 3.24 0.02
CA LYS A 104 6.88 2.21 0.25
C LYS A 104 5.64 2.41 -0.63
N PHE A 105 5.30 3.66 -0.95
CA PHE A 105 4.20 3.97 -1.87
C PHE A 105 4.50 3.44 -3.28
N VAL A 106 5.70 3.68 -3.79
CA VAL A 106 6.14 3.21 -5.11
C VAL A 106 6.19 1.69 -5.17
N GLU A 107 6.76 1.02 -4.15
CA GLU A 107 6.85 -0.46 -4.11
C GLU A 107 5.48 -1.12 -4.18
N ASN A 108 4.53 -0.63 -3.39
CA ASN A 108 3.17 -1.17 -3.36
C ASN A 108 2.41 -0.88 -4.67
N ALA A 109 2.59 0.32 -5.25
CA ALA A 109 2.00 0.66 -6.54
C ALA A 109 2.56 -0.20 -7.68
N HIS A 110 3.88 -0.42 -7.70
CA HIS A 110 4.56 -1.28 -8.68
C HIS A 110 4.05 -2.73 -8.58
N ALA A 111 4.01 -3.29 -7.36
CA ALA A 111 3.50 -4.63 -7.14
C ALA A 111 2.05 -4.79 -7.63
N ALA A 112 1.18 -3.79 -7.38
CA ALA A 112 -0.20 -3.81 -7.86
C ALA A 112 -0.29 -3.78 -9.40
N MET A 113 0.54 -3.00 -10.07
CA MET A 113 0.59 -2.91 -11.52
C MET A 113 1.05 -4.23 -12.17
N ILE A 114 2.07 -4.88 -11.61
CA ILE A 114 2.55 -6.19 -12.10
C ILE A 114 1.45 -7.25 -11.97
N VAL A 115 0.72 -7.28 -10.85
CA VAL A 115 -0.41 -8.21 -10.66
C VAL A 115 -1.53 -7.93 -11.67
N ALA A 116 -1.88 -6.66 -11.90
CA ALA A 116 -2.91 -6.28 -12.87
C ALA A 116 -2.54 -6.68 -14.31
N ASN A 117 -1.28 -6.47 -14.71
CA ASN A 117 -0.80 -6.78 -16.07
C ASN A 117 -0.71 -8.30 -16.33
N ARG A 118 -0.55 -9.14 -15.29
CA ARG A 118 -0.56 -10.61 -15.42
C ARG A 118 -1.96 -11.20 -15.57
N GLN A 119 -3.01 -10.42 -15.30
CA GLN A 119 -4.42 -10.85 -15.38
C GLN A 119 -5.12 -10.44 -16.68
N GLN A 120 -4.44 -9.71 -17.57
CA GLN A 120 -4.91 -9.33 -18.90
C GLN A 120 -4.41 -10.31 -19.96
#